data_AF-A0A2W7RGU6-F1
#
_entry.id   AF-A0A2W7RGU6-F1
#
_cell.length_a   1.000
_cell.length_b   1.000
_cell.length_c   1.000
_cell.angle_alpha   90.00
_cell.angle_beta   90.00
_cell.angle_gamma   90.00
#
_symmetry.space_group_name_H-M   'P 1'
#
loop_
_entity.id
_entity.type
_entity.pdbx_description
1 polymer ?
#
loop_
_entity_poly.entity_id
_entity_poly.type
_entity_poly.pdbx_seq_one_letter_code
_entity_poly.pdbx_strand_id
1 'polypeptide(L)'
;MRSWLLIGLACTFVAGCDFTKTYFPVKKEPVRQVEELQTSVTVIPLTAQNIGNYSAKRQLAGGTTNVPGGNSWNYRVGAGDILDVVVWDHPELTMPSG
;
A
#
# COMPACT_ATOMS: atom_id res chain seq x y z
N MET A 1 18.54 13.19 -47.71
CA MET A 1 17.12 13.51 -47.96
C MET A 1 16.16 12.39 -47.50
N ARG A 2 16.35 11.13 -47.91
CA ARG A 2 15.48 10.00 -47.47
C ARG A 2 15.50 9.72 -45.96
N SER A 3 16.63 9.93 -45.28
CA SER A 3 16.74 9.72 -43.82
C SER A 3 15.95 10.75 -42.99
N TRP A 4 15.87 12.02 -43.45
CA TRP A 4 15.07 13.05 -42.77
C TRP A 4 13.56 12.84 -42.93
N LEU A 5 13.12 12.27 -44.05
CA LEU A 5 11.72 11.86 -44.24
C LEU A 5 11.30 10.74 -43.28
N LEU A 6 12.20 9.80 -43.00
CA LEU A 6 11.94 8.70 -42.06
C LEU A 6 11.87 9.18 -40.60
N ILE A 7 12.70 10.16 -40.22
CA ILE A 7 12.69 10.75 -38.87
C ILE A 7 11.42 11.58 -38.65
N GLY A 8 10.98 12.35 -39.65
CA GLY A 8 9.73 13.12 -39.58
C GLY A 8 8.50 12.23 -39.42
N LEU A 9 8.43 11.11 -40.14
CA LEU A 9 7.33 10.15 -40.07
C LEU A 9 7.29 9.40 -38.73
N ALA A 10 8.44 9.14 -38.10
CA ALA A 10 8.49 8.53 -36.77
C ALA A 10 7.91 9.45 -35.68
N CYS A 11 8.17 10.77 -35.75
CA CYS A 11 7.61 11.73 -34.79
C CYS A 11 6.08 11.83 -34.83
N THR A 12 5.45 11.66 -36.00
CA THR A 12 3.98 11.69 -36.10
C THR A 12 3.31 10.46 -35.46
N PHE A 13 4.01 9.32 -35.37
CA PHE A 13 3.46 8.12 -34.72
C PHE A 13 3.49 8.22 -33.19
N VAL A 14 4.38 9.01 -32.59
CA VAL A 14 4.52 9.11 -31.12
C VAL A 14 3.57 10.16 -30.50
N ALA A 15 2.97 11.04 -31.30
CA ALA A 15 2.01 12.05 -30.83
C ALA A 15 0.62 11.49 -30.44
N GLY A 16 0.41 10.17 -30.50
CA GLY A 16 -0.87 9.53 -30.18
C GLY A 16 -1.18 9.34 -28.69
N CYS A 17 -0.22 9.58 -27.79
CA CYS A 17 -0.38 9.33 -26.36
C CYS A 17 -0.67 10.63 -25.58
N ASP A 18 -1.87 11.19 -25.68
CA ASP A 18 -2.28 12.25 -24.72
C ASP A 18 -3.78 12.31 -24.36
N PHE A 19 -4.52 11.21 -24.56
CA PHE A 19 -5.95 11.16 -24.23
C PHE A 19 -6.30 10.05 -23.25
N THR A 20 -5.68 10.08 -22.07
CA THR A 20 -6.31 9.49 -20.87
C THR A 20 -7.13 10.57 -20.18
N LYS A 21 -8.29 10.93 -20.75
CA LYS A 21 -9.25 11.81 -20.06
C LYS A 21 -10.24 10.93 -19.31
N THR A 22 -9.98 10.70 -18.04
CA THR A 22 -10.99 10.17 -17.11
C THR A 22 -12.09 11.22 -16.93
N TYR A 23 -13.13 11.12 -17.73
CA TYR A 23 -14.33 11.95 -17.59
C TYR A 23 -15.20 11.37 -16.49
N PHE A 24 -15.18 11.99 -15.32
CA PHE A 24 -16.14 11.72 -14.27
C PHE A 24 -17.39 12.57 -14.52
N PRO A 25 -18.57 11.98 -14.74
CA PRO A 25 -19.81 12.73 -14.91
C PRO A 25 -20.20 13.36 -13.56
N VAL A 26 -19.69 14.56 -13.28
CA VAL A 26 -20.10 15.34 -12.11
C VAL A 26 -21.30 16.19 -12.51
N LYS A 27 -22.44 15.98 -11.86
CA LYS A 27 -23.58 16.90 -11.96
C LYS A 27 -23.14 18.25 -11.39
N LYS A 28 -23.18 19.31 -12.21
CA LYS A 28 -22.80 20.68 -11.81
C LYS A 28 -23.88 21.39 -11.01
N GLU A 29 -25.03 20.75 -10.84
CA GLU A 29 -26.10 21.25 -9.98
C GLU A 29 -25.56 21.33 -8.55
N PRO A 30 -25.72 22.48 -7.86
CA PRO A 30 -25.35 22.56 -6.46
C PRO A 30 -26.19 21.52 -5.72
N VAL A 31 -25.53 20.59 -5.01
CA VAL A 31 -26.19 19.61 -4.14
C VAL A 31 -26.84 20.39 -3.00
N ARG A 32 -28.05 20.89 -3.27
CA ARG A 32 -28.91 21.61 -2.34
C ARG A 32 -30.00 20.66 -1.92
N GLN A 33 -29.67 19.77 -1.00
CA GLN A 33 -30.58 19.09 -0.07
C GLN A 33 -29.84 17.83 0.38
N VAL A 34 -29.06 17.98 1.44
CA VAL A 34 -28.87 16.86 2.33
C VAL A 34 -30.08 16.92 3.25
N GLU A 35 -31.03 16.00 3.05
CA GLU A 35 -32.13 15.71 3.96
C GLU A 35 -31.59 15.75 5.40
N GLU A 36 -32.23 16.52 6.28
CA GLU A 36 -31.80 16.92 7.62
C GLU A 36 -30.80 15.95 8.29
N LEU A 37 -29.50 16.23 8.14
CA LEU A 37 -28.51 15.66 9.05
C LEU A 37 -28.72 16.32 10.42
N GLN A 38 -28.90 15.50 11.46
CA GLN A 38 -29.11 15.93 12.86
C GLN A 38 -27.91 16.66 13.49
N THR A 39 -26.92 17.01 12.68
CA THR A 39 -25.66 17.63 13.08
C THR A 39 -25.34 18.78 12.16
N SER A 40 -24.84 19.89 12.69
CA SER A 40 -24.34 21.01 11.90
C SER A 40 -23.15 20.56 11.05
N VAL A 41 -23.41 20.24 9.79
CA VAL A 41 -22.38 19.82 8.82
C VAL A 41 -22.16 20.94 7.80
N THR A 42 -20.90 21.35 7.65
CA THR A 42 -20.48 22.29 6.60
C THR A 42 -20.04 21.51 5.37
N VAL A 43 -20.75 21.67 4.25
CA VAL A 43 -20.40 21.04 2.98
C VAL A 43 -19.46 21.97 2.20
N ILE A 44 -18.25 21.51 1.90
CA ILE A 44 -17.26 22.26 1.12
C ILE A 44 -17.05 21.54 -0.23
N PRO A 45 -17.53 22.11 -1.36
CA PRO A 45 -17.31 21.52 -2.67
C PRO A 45 -15.84 21.64 -3.07
N LEU A 46 -15.25 20.55 -3.55
CA LEU A 46 -13.88 20.54 -4.06
C LEU A 46 -13.84 21.10 -5.49
N THR A 47 -12.94 22.05 -5.73
CA THR A 47 -12.71 22.72 -7.02
C THR A 47 -11.23 22.67 -7.36
N ALA A 48 -10.89 22.90 -8.63
CA ALA A 48 -9.49 22.98 -9.06
C ALA A 48 -8.69 24.07 -8.30
N GLN A 49 -9.38 25.11 -7.82
CA GLN A 49 -8.78 26.23 -7.08
C GLN A 49 -8.54 25.90 -5.61
N ASN A 50 -9.36 25.03 -4.98
CA ASN A 50 -9.25 24.75 -3.54
C ASN A 50 -8.65 23.38 -3.21
N ILE A 51 -8.53 22.47 -4.19
CA ILE A 51 -8.06 21.10 -3.97
C ILE A 51 -6.65 21.05 -3.34
N GLY A 52 -5.80 22.04 -3.65
CA GLY A 52 -4.47 22.17 -3.05
C GLY A 52 -4.51 22.35 -1.53
N ASN A 53 -5.55 23.00 -0.99
CA ASN A 53 -5.71 23.23 0.45
C ASN A 53 -6.14 21.97 1.22
N TYR A 54 -6.67 20.97 0.50
CA TYR A 54 -7.13 19.70 1.06
C TYR A 54 -6.23 18.51 0.69
N SER A 55 -5.14 18.77 -0.05
CA SER A 55 -4.11 17.78 -0.33
C SER A 55 -3.17 17.68 0.85
N ALA A 56 -3.57 16.92 1.89
CA ALA A 56 -2.64 16.55 2.94
C ALA A 56 -1.45 15.81 2.30
N LYS A 57 -0.23 16.26 2.57
CA LYS A 57 0.98 15.62 2.06
C LYS A 57 0.93 14.16 2.52
N ARG A 58 0.77 13.22 1.58
CA ARG A 58 0.70 11.79 1.91
C ARG A 58 1.96 11.42 2.68
N GLN A 59 1.80 11.12 3.96
CA GLN A 59 2.88 10.62 4.79
C GLN A 59 3.15 9.17 4.38
N LEU A 60 4.00 9.02 3.35
CA LEU A 60 4.40 7.71 2.81
C LEU A 60 5.21 6.91 3.84
N ALA A 61 5.79 7.60 4.83
CA ALA A 61 6.39 6.98 6.00
C ALA A 61 5.28 6.67 7.03
N GLY A 62 4.59 5.54 6.82
CA GLY A 62 3.85 4.90 7.90
C GLY A 62 4.79 4.67 9.08
N GLY A 63 4.31 4.86 10.30
CA GLY A 63 5.13 4.73 11.51
C GLY A 63 5.90 3.41 11.50
N THR A 64 7.22 3.47 11.65
CA THR A 64 8.04 2.28 11.80
C THR A 64 7.63 1.59 13.09
N THR A 65 7.07 0.38 13.00
CA THR A 65 6.92 -0.48 14.18
C THR A 65 8.31 -0.81 14.69
N ASN A 66 8.63 -0.35 15.89
CA ASN A 66 9.88 -0.71 16.54
C ASN A 66 9.77 -2.19 16.92
N VAL A 67 10.38 -3.07 16.13
CA VAL A 67 10.46 -4.49 16.46
C VAL A 67 11.30 -4.57 17.73
N PRO A 68 10.76 -5.08 18.87
CA PRO A 68 11.57 -5.27 20.06
C PRO A 68 12.77 -6.11 19.65
N GLY A 69 13.99 -5.58 19.85
CA GLY A 69 15.21 -6.30 19.53
C GLY A 69 15.13 -7.71 20.11
N GLY A 70 15.34 -8.73 19.26
CA GLY A 70 15.01 -10.14 19.52
C GLY A 70 15.77 -10.81 20.68
N ASN A 71 16.39 -10.04 21.58
CA ASN A 71 17.29 -10.51 22.62
C ASN A 71 16.64 -10.70 24.00
N SER A 72 15.34 -10.40 24.19
CA SER A 72 14.73 -10.44 25.53
C SER A 72 13.93 -11.70 25.85
N TRP A 73 13.59 -12.55 24.87
CA TRP A 73 12.81 -13.76 25.12
C TRP A 73 13.70 -15.01 25.16
N ASN A 74 13.77 -15.67 26.31
CA ASN A 74 14.44 -16.95 26.49
C ASN A 74 13.46 -17.97 27.08
N TYR A 75 13.29 -19.10 26.41
CA TYR A 75 12.49 -20.19 26.94
C TYR A 75 13.21 -20.90 28.10
N ARG A 76 12.47 -21.25 29.16
CA ARG A 76 12.96 -22.05 30.28
C ARG A 76 12.15 -23.33 30.34
N VAL A 77 12.82 -24.47 30.36
CA VAL A 77 12.17 -25.79 30.46
C VAL A 77 11.39 -25.90 31.77
N GLY A 78 10.14 -26.29 31.66
CA GLY A 78 9.22 -26.50 32.78
C GLY A 78 8.99 -27.98 33.10
N ALA A 79 8.39 -28.24 34.26
CA ALA A 79 7.95 -29.58 34.61
C ALA A 79 6.76 -30.00 33.72
N GLY A 80 6.86 -31.18 33.11
CA GLY A 80 5.85 -31.70 32.18
C GLY A 80 6.16 -31.45 30.70
N ASP A 81 7.21 -30.68 30.39
CA ASP A 81 7.70 -30.55 29.02
C ASP A 81 8.27 -31.88 28.52
N ILE A 82 7.97 -32.21 27.26
CA ILE A 82 8.58 -33.32 26.55
C ILE A 82 9.70 -32.75 25.70
N LEU A 83 10.93 -33.21 25.95
CA LEU A 83 12.11 -32.80 25.19
C LEU A 83 12.45 -33.86 24.16
N ASP A 84 12.71 -33.44 22.93
CA ASP A 84 13.32 -34.28 21.90
C ASP A 84 14.84 -34.15 22.00
N VAL A 85 15.54 -35.27 22.13
CA VAL A 85 16.98 -35.32 22.35
C VAL A 85 17.62 -36.21 21.30
N VAL A 86 18.43 -35.59 20.45
CA VAL A 86 19.15 -36.28 19.37
C VAL A 86 20.59 -36.53 19.80
N VAL A 87 21.00 -37.80 19.77
CA VAL A 87 22.38 -38.24 19.99
C VAL A 87 22.94 -38.73 18.67
N TRP A 88 23.86 -37.95 18.10
CA TRP A 88 24.52 -38.30 16.84
C TRP A 88 25.32 -39.60 16.97
N ASP A 89 25.33 -40.37 15.88
CA ASP A 89 25.99 -41.69 15.76
C ASP A 89 25.50 -42.76 16.75
N HIS A 90 24.43 -42.47 17.52
CA HIS A 90 23.78 -43.37 18.47
C HIS A 90 22.25 -43.39 18.25
N PRO A 91 21.76 -44.04 17.17
CA PRO A 91 20.33 -44.13 16.89
C PRO A 91 19.53 -44.83 17.99
N GLU A 92 20.16 -45.76 18.72
CA GLU A 92 19.57 -46.48 19.85
C GLU A 92 19.22 -45.57 21.03
N LEU A 93 19.83 -44.38 21.12
CA LEU A 93 19.54 -43.37 22.16
C LEU A 93 18.62 -42.27 21.67
N THR A 94 18.68 -41.93 20.38
CA THR A 94 17.78 -40.94 19.76
C THR A 94 16.35 -41.48 19.68
N MET A 95 16.19 -42.77 19.39
CA MET A 95 14.87 -43.40 19.26
C MET A 95 14.87 -44.77 19.98
N PRO A 96 14.82 -44.78 21.32
CA PRO A 96 15.00 -46.00 22.11
C PRO A 96 13.84 -46.98 21.98
N SER A 97 12.67 -46.51 21.54
CA SER A 97 11.49 -47.36 21.29
C SER A 97 11.38 -47.87 19.85
N GLY A 98 12.25 -47.42 18.94
CA GLY A 98 12.07 -47.57 17.49
C GLY A 98 10.98 -46.67 16.92
#